data_AF-A0AAE9W8N7-F1
#
_entry.id   AF-A0AAE9W8N7-F1
#
_cell.length_a   1.000
_cell.length_b   1.000
_cell.length_c   1.000
_cell.angle_alpha   90.00
_cell.angle_beta   90.00
_cell.angle_gamma   90.00
#
_symmetry.space_group_name_H-M   'P 1'
#
loop_
_entity.id
_entity.type
_entity.pdbx_description
1 polymer ?
#
loop_
_entity_poly.entity_id
_entity_poly.type
_entity_poly.pdbx_seq_one_letter_code
_entity_poly.pdbx_strand_id
1 'polypeptide(L)'
;MAPATAVAQFQDFFKADQLAADKDNVLVKTEQNALTKSFPNYHLDNEFNFSPIRESTVSRAMTRRYFADLDKYAESDIVIVGAGSAGLTAAYYLGTRRPDLKIAIIEASVAPGGGAWLGGQLFSAMVVRKPADAFLREIGVPYEDEGEYVVIKHAALFTSTVMARALSLPNIKLFNATAVEDLIVKADQDGNQRIAGVVTNWTLVSLNHGLQSCMDPNTINAHLILSATGHDGPFGAFCVKRAHQAGLVPDLGDMRPLDMNRSENLIVKGTREVYPGLVVSGMELSELDGANRMGPTFGGMMFSGIKAAQEALKVFEERKAANEKCI
;
A
#
# COMPACT_ATOMS: atom_id res chain seq x y z
N MET A 1 26.55 0.55 -21.61
CA MET A 1 26.35 1.64 -20.64
C MET A 1 25.06 2.36 -21.01
N ALA A 2 23.98 2.17 -20.24
CA ALA A 2 22.72 2.90 -20.44
C ALA A 2 22.74 4.14 -19.54
N PRO A 3 22.27 5.31 -20.00
CA PRO A 3 22.33 6.52 -19.19
C PRO A 3 21.26 6.47 -18.10
N ALA A 4 21.73 6.59 -16.86
CA ALA A 4 20.91 6.71 -15.67
C ALA A 4 20.54 8.18 -15.44
N THR A 5 19.58 8.74 -16.19
CA THR A 5 19.22 10.16 -16.01
C THR A 5 17.77 10.45 -16.41
N ALA A 6 16.81 9.92 -15.65
CA ALA A 6 15.42 10.42 -15.66
C ALA A 6 14.72 10.24 -14.31
N VAL A 7 15.11 9.24 -13.51
CA VAL A 7 14.50 8.98 -12.19
C VAL A 7 14.88 10.06 -11.15
N ALA A 8 16.04 10.69 -11.29
CA ALA A 8 16.54 11.67 -10.32
C ALA A 8 15.71 12.97 -10.27
N GLN A 9 15.04 13.36 -11.35
CA GLN A 9 14.29 14.63 -11.38
C GLN A 9 12.92 14.56 -10.69
N PHE A 10 12.34 13.37 -10.51
CA PHE A 10 11.02 13.24 -9.86
C PHE A 10 11.10 13.42 -8.33
N GLN A 11 12.24 13.08 -7.73
CA GLN A 11 12.46 13.23 -6.28
C GLN A 11 12.57 14.70 -5.85
N ASP A 12 13.03 15.59 -6.73
CA ASP A 12 13.19 17.02 -6.42
C ASP A 12 11.86 17.81 -6.45
N PHE A 13 10.81 17.31 -7.14
CA PHE A 13 9.46 17.91 -7.06
C PHE A 13 8.81 17.78 -5.67
N PHE A 14 9.37 16.92 -4.83
CA PHE A 14 8.73 16.40 -3.63
C PHE A 14 9.48 16.73 -2.35
N LYS A 15 10.63 17.40 -2.43
CA LYS A 15 11.27 18.08 -1.30
C LYS A 15 10.42 19.29 -0.94
N ALA A 16 9.44 19.09 -0.06
CA ALA A 16 8.70 20.18 0.54
C ALA A 16 9.67 20.98 1.42
N ASP A 17 9.80 22.28 1.15
CA ASP A 17 10.39 23.20 2.10
C ASP A 17 9.66 23.07 3.46
N GLN A 18 10.40 23.22 4.57
CA GLN A 18 9.81 23.22 5.90
C GLN A 18 8.75 24.32 5.99
N LEU A 19 7.47 23.91 6.04
CA LEU A 19 6.34 24.82 6.24
C LEU A 19 6.48 25.50 7.60
N ALA A 20 6.82 26.79 7.59
CA ALA A 20 6.72 27.65 8.76
C ALA A 20 5.23 27.84 9.09
N ALA A 21 4.83 27.50 10.32
CA ALA A 21 3.46 27.67 10.78
C ALA A 21 3.21 29.13 11.15
N ASP A 22 2.40 29.84 10.38
CA ASP A 22 1.87 31.15 10.77
C ASP A 22 0.50 31.00 11.44
N LYS A 23 0.31 31.71 12.56
CA LYS A 23 -0.77 31.44 13.53
C LYS A 23 -2.06 32.22 13.30
N ASP A 24 -2.10 33.15 12.35
CA ASP A 24 -3.24 34.04 12.15
C ASP A 24 -3.62 34.19 10.68
N ASN A 25 -4.15 33.13 10.05
CA ASN A 25 -5.31 33.22 9.15
C ASN A 25 -5.70 31.86 8.55
N VAL A 26 -7.02 31.65 8.52
CA VAL A 26 -7.71 30.56 7.85
C VAL A 26 -7.48 30.69 6.36
N LEU A 27 -6.52 29.90 5.86
CA LEU A 27 -6.36 29.36 4.51
C LEU A 27 -4.89 28.93 4.44
N VAL A 28 -4.60 27.62 4.51
CA VAL A 28 -3.33 27.13 3.93
C VAL A 28 -3.53 27.25 2.41
N LYS A 29 -3.37 28.48 1.89
CA LYS A 29 -3.09 28.71 0.48
C LYS A 29 -1.74 28.04 0.23
N THR A 30 -1.75 26.75 -0.07
CA THR A 30 -0.71 26.21 -0.94
C THR A 30 -0.73 27.13 -2.16
N GLU A 31 0.38 27.79 -2.44
CA GLU A 31 0.47 28.78 -3.50
C GLU A 31 -0.03 28.17 -4.82
N GLN A 32 -1.30 28.41 -5.16
CA GLN A 32 -1.85 28.14 -6.48
C GLN A 32 -1.16 29.00 -7.57
N ASN A 33 -0.19 29.84 -7.19
CA ASN A 33 0.63 30.65 -8.08
C ASN A 33 1.90 29.95 -8.57
N ALA A 34 2.20 28.71 -8.18
CA ALA A 34 3.37 27.98 -8.70
C ALA A 34 3.16 27.36 -10.10
N LEU A 35 1.97 27.49 -10.70
CA LEU A 35 1.65 26.95 -12.04
C LEU A 35 1.70 27.99 -13.17
N THR A 36 2.31 29.16 -12.96
CA THR A 36 2.78 30.02 -14.06
C THR A 36 4.18 29.62 -14.54
N LYS A 37 4.60 28.37 -14.33
CA LYS A 37 5.70 27.80 -15.11
C LYS A 37 5.24 27.76 -16.57
N SER A 38 6.00 28.36 -17.47
CA SER A 38 5.78 28.24 -18.91
C SER A 38 5.73 26.76 -19.27
N PHE A 39 4.54 26.23 -19.51
CA PHE A 39 4.41 24.89 -20.04
C PHE A 39 5.05 24.87 -21.42
N PRO A 40 5.77 23.80 -21.80
CA PRO A 40 6.23 23.68 -23.17
C PRO A 40 5.02 23.73 -24.09
N ASN A 41 5.06 24.60 -25.10
CA ASN A 41 4.10 24.54 -26.19
C ASN A 41 4.41 23.28 -26.99
N TYR A 42 3.49 22.31 -26.98
CA TYR A 42 3.63 21.10 -27.79
C TYR A 42 3.33 21.45 -29.26
N HIS A 43 4.35 21.35 -30.12
CA HIS A 43 4.21 21.49 -31.56
C HIS A 43 3.87 20.12 -32.17
N LEU A 44 2.57 19.87 -32.36
CA LEU A 44 2.02 18.61 -32.87
C LEU A 44 1.41 18.81 -34.27
N ASP A 45 2.21 19.42 -35.16
CA ASP A 45 1.83 19.67 -36.55
C ASP A 45 2.25 18.51 -37.46
N ASN A 46 2.19 18.73 -38.78
CA ASN A 46 2.53 17.72 -39.79
C ASN A 46 4.02 17.31 -39.78
N GLU A 47 4.90 18.05 -39.09
CA GLU A 47 6.32 17.71 -38.93
C GLU A 47 6.57 16.84 -37.68
N PHE A 48 5.56 16.67 -36.82
CA PHE A 48 5.67 15.81 -35.65
C PHE A 48 5.93 14.35 -36.06
N ASN A 49 7.02 13.79 -35.54
CA ASN A 49 7.30 12.37 -35.68
C ASN A 49 7.97 11.82 -34.42
N PHE A 50 7.58 10.62 -34.01
CA PHE A 50 8.30 9.89 -32.99
C PHE A 50 9.61 9.32 -33.55
N SER A 51 10.60 9.13 -32.68
CA SER A 51 11.80 8.36 -33.03
C SER A 51 11.41 6.93 -33.45
N PRO A 52 12.05 6.34 -34.48
CA PRO A 52 11.77 4.97 -34.90
C PRO A 52 11.98 3.95 -33.78
N ILE A 53 11.11 2.93 -33.72
CA ILE A 53 11.20 1.83 -32.76
C ILE A 53 10.77 0.51 -33.41
N ARG A 54 11.24 -0.62 -32.88
CA ARG A 54 10.81 -1.98 -33.24
C ARG A 54 10.07 -2.61 -32.07
N GLU A 55 9.02 -3.39 -32.32
CA GLU A 55 8.14 -3.98 -31.30
C GLU A 55 8.93 -4.83 -30.30
N SER A 56 9.88 -5.64 -30.79
CA SER A 56 10.75 -6.46 -29.94
C SER A 56 11.61 -5.65 -28.96
N THR A 57 11.91 -4.38 -29.26
CA THR A 57 12.61 -3.47 -28.35
C THR A 57 11.74 -3.18 -27.13
N VAL A 58 10.44 -2.95 -27.33
CA VAL A 58 9.47 -2.69 -26.25
C VAL A 58 9.24 -3.96 -25.40
N SER A 59 9.03 -5.11 -26.05
CA SER A 59 8.89 -6.40 -25.35
C SER A 59 10.11 -6.71 -24.46
N ARG A 60 11.33 -6.56 -25.00
CA ARG A 60 12.57 -6.75 -24.23
C ARG A 60 12.75 -5.71 -23.13
N ALA A 61 12.33 -4.47 -23.36
CA ALA A 61 12.46 -3.41 -22.36
C ALA A 61 11.59 -3.68 -21.13
N MET A 62 10.37 -4.18 -21.32
CA MET A 62 9.44 -4.53 -20.23
C MET A 62 9.87 -5.82 -19.53
N THR A 63 10.07 -6.91 -20.29
CA THR A 63 10.43 -8.22 -19.71
C THR A 63 11.74 -8.15 -18.94
N ARG A 64 12.79 -7.51 -19.46
CA ARG A 64 14.05 -7.38 -18.73
C ARG A 64 13.88 -6.71 -17.36
N ARG A 65 12.99 -5.71 -17.24
CA ARG A 65 12.74 -5.02 -15.98
C ARG A 65 11.86 -5.84 -15.05
N TYR A 66 10.77 -6.40 -15.56
CA TYR A 66 9.85 -7.19 -14.76
C TYR A 66 10.51 -8.45 -14.18
N PHE A 67 11.34 -9.14 -14.97
CA PHE A 67 12.09 -10.31 -14.48
C PHE A 67 13.24 -9.92 -13.54
N ALA A 68 13.86 -8.75 -13.71
CA ALA A 68 14.81 -8.24 -12.72
C ALA A 68 14.13 -7.90 -11.38
N ASP A 69 12.90 -7.40 -11.42
CA ASP A 69 12.10 -7.17 -10.22
C ASP A 69 11.69 -8.51 -9.57
N LEU A 70 11.23 -9.50 -10.35
CA LEU A 70 10.91 -10.83 -9.83
C LEU A 70 12.12 -11.49 -9.14
N ASP A 71 13.30 -11.42 -9.74
CA ASP A 71 14.54 -11.94 -9.16
C ASP A 71 14.90 -11.20 -7.86
N LYS A 72 14.93 -9.85 -7.89
CA LYS A 72 15.27 -9.01 -6.74
C LYS A 72 14.34 -9.20 -5.54
N TYR A 73 13.03 -9.35 -5.80
CA TYR A 73 11.99 -9.38 -4.77
C TYR A 73 11.47 -10.78 -4.44
N ALA A 74 11.97 -11.84 -5.08
CA ALA A 74 11.71 -13.23 -4.63
C ALA A 74 12.08 -13.44 -3.16
N GLU A 75 13.14 -12.75 -2.71
CA GLU A 75 13.47 -12.53 -1.30
C GLU A 75 13.25 -11.05 -0.96
N SER A 76 12.23 -10.74 -0.17
CA SER A 76 11.87 -9.36 0.23
C SER A 76 12.08 -9.14 1.72
N ASP A 77 12.32 -7.90 2.15
CA ASP A 77 12.36 -7.60 3.59
C ASP A 77 10.94 -7.53 4.16
N ILE A 78 10.07 -6.77 3.50
CA ILE A 78 8.66 -6.63 3.85
C ILE A 78 7.80 -6.81 2.61
N VAL A 79 6.74 -7.61 2.71
CA VAL A 79 5.68 -7.69 1.71
C VAL A 79 4.42 -7.03 2.26
N ILE A 80 3.84 -6.11 1.49
CA ILE A 80 2.56 -5.47 1.77
C ILE A 80 1.50 -6.11 0.86
N VAL A 81 0.45 -6.69 1.44
CA VAL A 81 -0.65 -7.30 0.68
C VAL A 81 -1.85 -6.36 0.66
N GLY A 82 -2.19 -5.86 -0.53
CA GLY A 82 -3.23 -4.86 -0.76
C GLY A 82 -2.68 -3.43 -0.80
N ALA A 83 -2.83 -2.77 -1.95
CA ALA A 83 -2.46 -1.38 -2.19
C ALA A 83 -3.66 -0.43 -1.98
N GLY A 84 -4.45 -0.67 -0.94
CA GLY A 84 -5.50 0.26 -0.49
C GLY A 84 -4.93 1.48 0.24
N SER A 85 -5.78 2.32 0.81
CA SER A 85 -5.37 3.51 1.57
C SER A 85 -4.42 3.18 2.73
N ALA A 86 -4.69 2.12 3.51
CA ALA A 86 -3.83 1.67 4.59
C ALA A 86 -2.49 1.12 4.09
N GLY A 87 -2.52 0.23 3.08
CA GLY A 87 -1.31 -0.39 2.52
C GLY A 87 -0.39 0.60 1.81
N LEU A 88 -0.93 1.54 1.02
CA LEU A 88 -0.14 2.60 0.40
C LEU A 88 0.45 3.57 1.43
N THR A 89 -0.29 3.88 2.50
CA THR A 89 0.21 4.70 3.61
C THR A 89 1.36 3.98 4.32
N ALA A 90 1.20 2.68 4.62
CA ALA A 90 2.26 1.87 5.22
C ALA A 90 3.50 1.79 4.32
N ALA A 91 3.31 1.60 3.01
CA ALA A 91 4.38 1.56 2.02
C ALA A 91 5.18 2.86 2.00
N TYR A 92 4.50 4.01 1.89
CA TYR A 92 5.15 5.32 1.94
C TYR A 92 5.92 5.53 3.27
N TYR A 93 5.30 5.20 4.40
CA TYR A 93 5.92 5.37 5.71
C TYR A 93 7.17 4.50 5.87
N LEU A 94 7.10 3.22 5.52
CA LEU A 94 8.24 2.29 5.57
C LEU A 94 9.35 2.72 4.61
N GLY A 95 9.01 2.97 3.34
CA GLY A 95 10.01 3.25 2.31
C GLY A 95 10.79 4.54 2.57
N THR A 96 10.14 5.56 3.15
CA THR A 96 10.81 6.82 3.51
C THR A 96 11.74 6.69 4.71
N ARG A 97 11.43 5.81 5.67
CA ARG A 97 12.13 5.71 6.96
C ARG A 97 13.16 4.57 7.01
N ARG A 98 13.02 3.60 6.11
CA ARG A 98 13.93 2.46 5.93
C ARG A 98 14.27 2.30 4.45
N PRO A 99 15.03 3.25 3.86
CA PRO A 99 15.43 3.18 2.44
C PRO A 99 16.33 1.97 2.14
N ASP A 100 16.87 1.32 3.18
CA ASP A 100 17.64 0.08 3.12
C ASP A 100 16.79 -1.18 2.87
N LEU A 101 15.49 -1.16 3.22
CA LEU A 101 14.64 -2.34 3.12
C LEU A 101 13.96 -2.48 1.76
N LYS A 102 13.96 -3.68 1.20
CA LYS A 102 13.21 -4.09 0.00
C LYS A 102 11.73 -4.32 0.34
N ILE A 103 10.86 -3.46 -0.16
CA ILE A 103 9.43 -3.52 0.10
C ILE A 103 8.68 -3.89 -1.19
N ALA A 104 8.04 -5.06 -1.21
CA ALA A 104 7.15 -5.49 -2.29
C ALA A 104 5.69 -5.23 -1.92
N ILE A 105 4.93 -4.62 -2.81
CA ILE A 105 3.48 -4.44 -2.68
C ILE A 105 2.81 -5.41 -3.66
N ILE A 106 1.96 -6.29 -3.15
CA ILE A 106 1.18 -7.23 -3.95
C ILE A 106 -0.27 -6.74 -3.99
N GLU A 107 -0.74 -6.39 -5.18
CA GLU A 107 -2.10 -5.86 -5.39
C GLU A 107 -2.83 -6.70 -6.43
N ALA A 108 -3.99 -7.24 -6.04
CA ALA A 108 -4.77 -8.11 -6.91
C ALA A 108 -5.36 -7.35 -8.10
N SER A 109 -5.79 -6.11 -7.91
CA SER A 109 -6.38 -5.32 -8.99
C SER A 109 -5.31 -4.83 -9.97
N VAL A 110 -5.70 -4.60 -11.22
CA VAL A 110 -4.83 -3.86 -12.16
C VAL A 110 -4.58 -2.45 -11.64
N ALA A 111 -5.62 -1.77 -11.15
CA ALA A 111 -5.52 -0.44 -10.57
C ALA A 111 -5.36 -0.53 -9.05
N PRO A 112 -4.21 -0.10 -8.48
CA PRO A 112 -4.08 0.04 -7.03
C PRO A 112 -4.98 1.17 -6.49
N GLY A 113 -5.04 1.31 -5.16
CA GLY A 113 -5.84 2.32 -4.45
C GLY A 113 -7.03 1.75 -3.68
N GLY A 114 -7.43 0.51 -3.98
CA GLY A 114 -8.56 -0.16 -3.33
C GLY A 114 -9.83 0.71 -3.38
N GLY A 115 -10.54 0.80 -2.25
CA GLY A 115 -11.76 1.62 -2.12
C GLY A 115 -11.53 3.13 -2.04
N ALA A 116 -10.29 3.63 -2.06
CA ALA A 116 -9.99 5.05 -1.82
C ALA A 116 -10.05 5.93 -3.08
N TRP A 117 -10.71 5.47 -4.14
CA TRP A 117 -10.98 6.29 -5.33
C TRP A 117 -12.21 7.19 -5.19
N LEU A 118 -13.11 6.86 -4.25
CA LEU A 118 -14.38 7.53 -4.03
C LEU A 118 -14.61 7.74 -2.53
N GLY A 119 -15.55 8.63 -2.21
CA GLY A 119 -16.21 8.69 -0.92
C GLY A 119 -17.38 7.70 -0.83
N GLY A 120 -18.39 8.03 -0.03
CA GLY A 120 -19.61 7.21 0.08
C GLY A 120 -20.51 7.31 -1.15
N GLN A 121 -21.17 6.21 -1.51
CA GLN A 121 -22.24 6.18 -2.53
C GLN A 121 -21.83 6.80 -3.88
N LEU A 122 -20.59 6.54 -4.31
CA LEU A 122 -20.00 7.08 -5.54
C LEU A 122 -19.75 8.60 -5.56
N PHE A 123 -19.93 9.30 -4.44
CA PHE A 123 -19.51 10.70 -4.31
C PHE A 123 -17.98 10.82 -4.23
N SER A 124 -17.46 12.03 -4.43
CA SER A 124 -16.01 12.24 -4.60
C SER A 124 -15.26 12.56 -3.30
N ALA A 125 -15.85 13.35 -2.41
CA ALA A 125 -15.16 13.94 -1.27
C ALA A 125 -14.66 12.86 -0.29
N MET A 126 -13.45 13.05 0.24
CA MET A 126 -12.85 12.17 1.24
C MET A 126 -12.76 12.90 2.57
N VAL A 127 -13.56 12.45 3.54
CA VAL A 127 -13.59 12.97 4.90
C VAL A 127 -12.52 12.29 5.74
N VAL A 128 -11.77 13.09 6.50
CA VAL A 128 -10.66 12.64 7.34
C VAL A 128 -10.76 13.32 8.71
N ARG A 129 -11.04 12.56 9.77
CA ARG A 129 -11.08 13.09 11.14
C ARG A 129 -9.68 13.43 11.65
N LYS A 130 -9.58 14.49 12.47
CA LYS A 130 -8.32 14.86 13.14
C LYS A 130 -7.95 13.81 14.21
N PRO A 131 -6.64 13.54 14.44
CA PRO A 131 -5.48 14.26 13.91
C PRO A 131 -4.88 13.67 12.61
N ALA A 132 -5.65 12.92 11.81
CA ALA A 132 -5.13 12.28 10.58
C ALA A 132 -4.76 13.26 9.46
N ASP A 133 -5.20 14.51 9.56
CA ASP A 133 -4.75 15.65 8.76
C ASP A 133 -3.22 15.90 8.87
N ALA A 134 -2.57 15.44 9.94
CA ALA A 134 -1.11 15.47 10.07
C ALA A 134 -0.42 14.69 8.93
N PHE A 135 -0.98 13.55 8.53
CA PHE A 135 -0.44 12.78 7.41
C PHE A 135 -0.66 13.47 6.08
N LEU A 136 -1.82 14.13 5.90
CA LEU A 136 -2.10 14.91 4.68
C LEU A 136 -1.09 16.03 4.47
N ARG A 137 -0.69 16.72 5.56
CA ARG A 137 0.42 17.69 5.54
C ARG A 137 1.75 17.04 5.14
N GLU A 138 2.08 15.87 5.69
CA GLU A 138 3.32 15.13 5.37
C GLU A 138 3.43 14.82 3.87
N ILE A 139 2.35 14.36 3.23
CA ILE A 139 2.36 13.99 1.80
C ILE A 139 2.00 15.14 0.84
N GLY A 140 1.61 16.30 1.38
CA GLY A 140 1.24 17.49 0.61
C GLY A 140 -0.11 17.38 -0.11
N VAL A 141 -1.11 16.73 0.51
CA VAL A 141 -2.48 16.68 -0.03
C VAL A 141 -3.29 17.85 0.56
N PRO A 142 -3.79 18.78 -0.27
CA PRO A 142 -4.60 19.89 0.21
C PRO A 142 -5.99 19.42 0.66
N TYR A 143 -6.53 20.10 1.66
CA TYR A 143 -7.83 19.83 2.25
C TYR A 143 -8.48 21.13 2.74
N GLU A 144 -9.80 21.07 2.94
CA GLU A 144 -10.60 22.09 3.61
C GLU A 144 -10.77 21.70 5.08
N ASP A 145 -10.51 22.62 6.01
CA ASP A 145 -10.58 22.36 7.45
C ASP A 145 -11.98 22.73 7.98
N GLU A 146 -12.66 21.75 8.59
CA GLU A 146 -14.04 21.84 9.09
C GLU A 146 -14.10 21.69 10.63
N GLY A 147 -12.98 21.95 11.32
CA GLY A 147 -12.89 21.82 12.78
C GLY A 147 -12.38 20.45 13.21
N GLU A 148 -13.27 19.53 13.60
CA GLU A 148 -12.89 18.18 14.10
C GLU A 148 -12.46 17.21 12.98
N TYR A 149 -12.64 17.62 11.73
CA TYR A 149 -12.27 16.85 10.54
C TYR A 149 -11.86 17.80 9.41
N VAL A 150 -11.28 17.21 8.37
CA VAL A 150 -10.92 17.89 7.13
C VAL A 150 -11.51 17.14 5.94
N VAL A 151 -11.68 17.84 4.82
CA VAL A 151 -12.26 17.29 3.59
C VAL A 151 -11.29 17.47 2.43
N ILE A 152 -10.91 16.36 1.82
CA ILE A 152 -10.14 16.37 0.57
C ILE A 152 -11.15 16.41 -0.57
N LYS A 153 -10.98 17.37 -1.50
CA LYS A 153 -11.93 17.62 -2.60
C LYS A 153 -12.31 16.36 -3.39
N HIS A 154 -11.39 15.41 -3.49
CA HIS A 154 -11.63 14.12 -4.12
C HIS A 154 -10.73 13.05 -3.49
N ALA A 155 -11.30 11.89 -3.14
CA ALA A 155 -10.57 10.71 -2.67
C ALA A 155 -9.40 10.31 -3.61
N ALA A 156 -9.60 10.40 -4.92
CA ALA A 156 -8.57 10.20 -5.93
C ALA A 156 -7.33 11.10 -5.76
N LEU A 157 -7.48 12.33 -5.23
CA LEU A 157 -6.34 13.22 -4.99
C LEU A 157 -5.42 12.66 -3.90
N PHE A 158 -6.00 12.16 -2.80
CA PHE A 158 -5.23 11.47 -1.77
C PHE A 158 -4.54 10.24 -2.35
N THR A 159 -5.31 9.36 -2.99
CA THR A 159 -4.85 8.05 -3.45
C THR A 159 -3.76 8.16 -4.50
N SER A 160 -3.95 9.01 -5.52
CA SER A 160 -2.93 9.24 -6.55
C SER A 160 -1.66 9.89 -5.96
N THR A 161 -1.79 10.80 -4.99
CA THR A 161 -0.63 11.45 -4.37
C THR A 161 0.18 10.47 -3.54
N VAL A 162 -0.43 9.74 -2.61
CA VAL A 162 0.31 8.78 -1.76
C VAL A 162 0.93 7.66 -2.61
N MET A 163 0.23 7.23 -3.67
CA MET A 163 0.75 6.24 -4.61
C MET A 163 1.96 6.77 -5.38
N ALA A 164 1.90 7.99 -5.95
CA ALA A 164 3.03 8.58 -6.64
C ALA A 164 4.24 8.76 -5.70
N ARG A 165 4.00 9.17 -4.45
CA ARG A 165 5.05 9.30 -3.44
C ARG A 165 5.70 7.95 -3.13
N ALA A 166 4.90 6.91 -2.84
CA ALA A 166 5.41 5.56 -2.58
C ALA A 166 6.18 4.99 -3.77
N LEU A 167 5.62 5.04 -4.98
CA LEU A 167 6.23 4.46 -6.18
C LEU A 167 7.47 5.23 -6.68
N SER A 168 7.69 6.45 -6.20
CA SER A 168 8.92 7.20 -6.48
C SER A 168 10.13 6.75 -5.64
N LEU A 169 9.91 5.91 -4.61
CA LEU A 169 10.96 5.42 -3.73
C LEU A 169 11.69 4.23 -4.37
N PRO A 170 13.04 4.22 -4.39
CA PRO A 170 13.84 3.22 -5.11
C PRO A 170 13.77 1.81 -4.51
N ASN A 171 13.27 1.69 -3.28
CA ASN A 171 13.18 0.45 -2.54
C ASN A 171 11.76 -0.17 -2.53
N ILE A 172 10.80 0.49 -3.17
CA ILE A 172 9.42 0.00 -3.32
C ILE A 172 9.19 -0.58 -4.71
N LYS A 173 8.58 -1.76 -4.77
CA LYS A 173 8.07 -2.36 -6.00
C LYS A 173 6.60 -2.70 -5.87
N LEU A 174 5.78 -2.27 -6.84
CA LEU A 174 4.40 -2.68 -6.98
C LEU A 174 4.28 -3.82 -8.00
N PHE A 175 3.71 -4.94 -7.56
CA PHE A 175 3.21 -6.03 -8.38
C PHE A 175 1.68 -5.99 -8.34
N ASN A 176 1.10 -5.16 -9.20
CA ASN A 176 -0.34 -5.13 -9.44
C ASN A 176 -0.77 -6.28 -10.38
N ALA A 177 -2.08 -6.53 -10.50
CA ALA A 177 -2.64 -7.70 -11.16
C ALA A 177 -2.11 -9.05 -10.62
N THR A 178 -1.64 -9.05 -9.38
CA THR A 178 -1.02 -10.20 -8.71
C THR A 178 -1.76 -10.44 -7.40
N ALA A 179 -2.40 -11.60 -7.25
CA ALA A 179 -3.10 -11.97 -6.02
C ALA A 179 -2.18 -12.77 -5.10
N VAL A 180 -2.41 -12.65 -3.80
CA VAL A 180 -1.91 -13.62 -2.81
C VAL A 180 -2.98 -14.69 -2.65
N GLU A 181 -2.59 -15.96 -2.82
CA GLU A 181 -3.47 -17.12 -2.76
C GLU A 181 -3.24 -18.01 -1.53
N ASP A 182 -2.06 -17.89 -0.92
CA ASP A 182 -1.72 -18.56 0.34
C ASP A 182 -0.57 -17.82 1.06
N LEU A 183 -0.25 -18.26 2.28
CA LEU A 183 0.84 -17.78 3.11
C LEU A 183 1.92 -18.84 3.20
N ILE A 184 3.19 -18.43 3.18
CA ILE A 184 4.31 -19.33 3.45
C ILE A 184 4.47 -19.41 4.97
N VAL A 185 4.28 -20.60 5.54
CA VAL A 185 4.43 -20.86 6.99
C VAL A 185 5.67 -21.72 7.22
N LYS A 186 6.49 -21.34 8.18
CA LYS A 186 7.70 -22.08 8.59
C LYS A 186 7.66 -22.34 10.09
N ALA A 187 8.19 -23.48 10.51
CA ALA A 187 8.39 -23.81 11.92
C ALA A 187 9.88 -23.74 12.26
N ASP A 188 10.19 -23.40 13.51
CA ASP A 188 11.53 -23.62 14.07
C ASP A 188 11.71 -25.07 14.56
N GLN A 189 12.85 -25.36 15.18
CA GLN A 189 13.18 -26.69 15.70
C GLN A 189 12.26 -27.14 16.83
N ASP A 190 11.67 -26.19 17.56
CA ASP A 190 10.74 -26.44 18.67
C ASP A 190 9.28 -26.55 18.19
N GLY A 191 9.05 -26.41 16.87
CA GLY A 191 7.73 -26.48 16.25
C GLY A 191 6.96 -25.15 16.29
N ASN A 192 7.57 -24.05 16.74
CA ASN A 192 6.90 -22.75 16.74
C ASN A 192 6.80 -22.23 15.30
N GLN A 193 5.55 -22.02 14.87
CA GLN A 193 5.25 -21.57 13.52
C GLN A 193 5.28 -20.04 13.40
N ARG A 194 5.58 -19.58 12.18
CA ARG A 194 5.55 -18.17 11.77
C ARG A 194 5.24 -18.04 10.29
N ILE A 195 4.72 -16.89 9.89
CA ILE A 195 4.53 -16.52 8.49
C ILE A 195 5.84 -15.92 7.96
N ALA A 196 6.31 -16.38 6.80
CA ALA A 196 7.62 -16.08 6.25
C ALA A 196 7.59 -15.78 4.74
N GLY A 197 6.42 -15.41 4.22
CA GLY A 197 6.25 -15.14 2.79
C GLY A 197 4.80 -15.28 2.33
N VAL A 198 4.60 -15.06 1.03
CA VAL A 198 3.31 -15.18 0.34
C VAL A 198 3.41 -16.09 -0.87
N VAL A 199 2.32 -16.78 -1.14
CA VAL A 199 2.10 -17.55 -2.37
C VAL A 199 1.29 -16.67 -3.31
N THR A 200 1.82 -16.43 -4.50
CA THR A 200 1.33 -15.42 -5.44
C THR A 200 0.94 -16.01 -6.77
N ASN A 201 -0.01 -15.39 -7.45
CA ASN A 201 -0.32 -15.72 -8.84
C ASN A 201 -0.86 -14.49 -9.56
N TRP A 202 -0.98 -14.57 -10.88
CA TRP A 202 -1.78 -13.59 -11.60
C TRP A 202 -3.22 -13.64 -11.08
N THR A 203 -3.83 -12.50 -10.82
CA THR A 203 -5.19 -12.47 -10.26
C THR A 203 -6.22 -13.17 -11.14
N LEU A 204 -6.04 -13.11 -12.47
CA LEU A 204 -6.89 -13.84 -13.39
C LEU A 204 -6.69 -15.35 -13.31
N VAL A 205 -5.50 -15.85 -12.97
CA VAL A 205 -5.30 -17.28 -12.71
C VAL A 205 -6.07 -17.66 -11.43
N SER A 206 -5.92 -16.86 -10.37
CA SER A 206 -6.58 -17.08 -9.08
C SER A 206 -8.09 -17.17 -9.14
N LEU A 207 -8.71 -16.30 -9.95
CA LEU A 207 -10.17 -16.29 -10.11
C LEU A 207 -10.69 -17.43 -11.01
N ASN A 208 -9.80 -18.22 -11.64
CA ASN A 208 -10.17 -19.19 -12.67
C ASN A 208 -9.58 -20.60 -12.48
N HIS A 209 -9.12 -20.96 -11.27
CA HIS A 209 -8.64 -22.33 -10.95
C HIS A 209 -9.65 -23.44 -11.27
N GLY A 210 -10.96 -23.13 -11.28
CA GLY A 210 -12.02 -24.08 -11.66
C GLY A 210 -12.33 -24.17 -13.16
N LEU A 211 -11.69 -23.35 -14.01
CA LEU A 211 -12.03 -23.23 -15.44
C LEU A 211 -10.92 -23.74 -16.38
N GLN A 212 -9.76 -24.14 -15.86
CA GLN A 212 -8.60 -24.59 -16.63
C GLN A 212 -7.93 -25.78 -15.90
N SER A 213 -6.90 -26.38 -16.52
CA SER A 213 -5.99 -27.26 -15.78
C SER A 213 -5.27 -26.49 -14.67
N CYS A 214 -4.74 -27.20 -13.67
CA CYS A 214 -4.03 -26.58 -12.56
C CYS A 214 -2.89 -25.68 -13.05
N MET A 215 -2.82 -24.47 -12.49
CA MET A 215 -1.80 -23.47 -12.78
C MET A 215 -1.12 -23.10 -11.46
N ASP A 216 0.00 -23.76 -11.18
CA ASP A 216 0.69 -23.58 -9.91
C ASP A 216 1.06 -22.10 -9.65
N PRO A 217 1.02 -21.67 -8.38
CA PRO A 217 1.43 -20.33 -8.00
C PRO A 217 2.95 -20.17 -7.98
N ASN A 218 3.40 -18.93 -7.84
CA ASN A 218 4.78 -18.56 -7.53
C ASN A 218 4.90 -18.15 -6.05
N THR A 219 6.11 -17.84 -5.57
CA THR A 219 6.38 -17.54 -4.15
C THR A 219 7.24 -16.31 -3.97
N ILE A 220 6.99 -15.56 -2.89
CA ILE A 220 7.86 -14.50 -2.39
C ILE A 220 8.14 -14.78 -0.91
N ASN A 221 9.39 -15.00 -0.57
CA ASN A 221 9.88 -15.06 0.80
C ASN A 221 9.96 -13.64 1.39
N ALA A 222 9.59 -13.49 2.67
CA ALA A 222 9.71 -12.21 3.35
C ALA A 222 9.94 -12.35 4.86
N HIS A 223 10.66 -11.41 5.46
CA HIS A 223 10.83 -11.34 6.92
C HIS A 223 9.53 -10.98 7.63
N LEU A 224 8.72 -10.11 7.01
CA LEU A 224 7.42 -9.68 7.53
C LEU A 224 6.40 -9.50 6.42
N ILE A 225 5.17 -9.91 6.71
CA ILE A 225 3.98 -9.62 5.90
C ILE A 225 3.16 -8.55 6.61
N LEU A 226 2.83 -7.48 5.90
CA LEU A 226 1.87 -6.46 6.32
C LEU A 226 0.61 -6.59 5.45
N SER A 227 -0.46 -7.13 6.03
CA SER A 227 -1.72 -7.30 5.32
C SER A 227 -2.64 -6.09 5.50
N ALA A 228 -3.16 -5.60 4.37
CA ALA A 228 -4.04 -4.45 4.27
C ALA A 228 -5.12 -4.70 3.20
N THR A 229 -5.66 -5.92 3.14
CA THR A 229 -6.55 -6.37 2.05
C THR A 229 -8.00 -5.88 2.17
N GLY A 230 -8.29 -5.06 3.17
CA GLY A 230 -9.64 -4.56 3.43
C GLY A 230 -10.59 -5.67 3.86
N HIS A 231 -11.89 -5.46 3.67
CA HIS A 231 -12.95 -6.40 4.07
C HIS A 231 -13.85 -6.85 2.90
N ASP A 232 -13.80 -6.12 1.78
CA ASP A 232 -14.72 -6.29 0.64
C ASP A 232 -14.11 -7.11 -0.49
N GLY A 233 -14.98 -7.63 -1.36
CA GLY A 233 -14.60 -8.25 -2.63
C GLY A 233 -14.01 -9.65 -2.50
N PRO A 234 -13.58 -10.25 -3.62
CA PRO A 234 -13.13 -11.64 -3.67
C PRO A 234 -11.84 -11.90 -2.88
N PHE A 235 -11.05 -10.87 -2.61
CA PHE A 235 -9.78 -10.96 -1.86
C PHE A 235 -9.83 -10.23 -0.50
N GLY A 236 -11.02 -9.81 -0.06
CA GLY A 236 -11.19 -9.08 1.19
C GLY A 236 -10.87 -9.92 2.41
N ALA A 237 -10.05 -9.36 3.31
CA ALA A 237 -9.58 -9.98 4.54
C ALA A 237 -8.85 -11.31 4.32
N PHE A 238 -8.09 -11.40 3.23
CA PHE A 238 -7.49 -12.64 2.78
C PHE A 238 -6.55 -13.26 3.85
N CYS A 239 -5.60 -12.50 4.37
CA CYS A 239 -4.57 -13.07 5.24
C CYS A 239 -5.14 -13.50 6.59
N VAL A 240 -6.06 -12.74 7.18
CA VAL A 240 -6.72 -13.15 8.44
C VAL A 240 -7.60 -14.38 8.26
N LYS A 241 -8.38 -14.45 7.16
CA LYS A 241 -9.17 -15.65 6.83
C LYS A 241 -8.28 -16.86 6.61
N ARG A 242 -7.17 -16.69 5.89
CA ARG A 242 -6.26 -17.79 5.60
C ARG A 242 -5.51 -18.27 6.85
N ALA A 243 -5.04 -17.34 7.68
CA ALA A 243 -4.40 -17.66 8.95
C ALA A 243 -5.36 -18.38 9.91
N HIS A 244 -6.63 -17.98 9.95
CA HIS A 244 -7.66 -18.67 10.75
C HIS A 244 -7.91 -20.10 10.25
N GLN A 245 -8.07 -20.29 8.94
CA GLN A 245 -8.24 -21.61 8.33
C GLN A 245 -7.03 -22.54 8.57
N ALA A 246 -5.84 -21.97 8.72
CA ALA A 246 -4.62 -22.70 9.05
C ALA A 246 -4.42 -22.93 10.56
N GLY A 247 -5.35 -22.45 11.41
CA GLY A 247 -5.25 -22.58 12.88
C GLY A 247 -4.17 -21.72 13.53
N LEU A 248 -3.69 -20.67 12.85
CA LEU A 248 -2.62 -19.81 13.33
C LEU A 248 -3.13 -18.66 14.20
N VAL A 249 -4.35 -18.21 13.95
CA VAL A 249 -5.01 -17.15 14.72
C VAL A 249 -6.36 -17.64 15.28
N PRO A 250 -6.93 -16.95 16.29
CA PRO A 250 -8.24 -17.30 16.84
C PRO A 250 -9.38 -17.27 15.80
N ASP A 251 -10.57 -17.64 16.24
CA ASP A 251 -11.80 -17.45 15.46
C ASP A 251 -11.98 -15.99 15.05
N LEU A 252 -12.48 -15.78 13.83
CA LEU A 252 -12.76 -14.45 13.31
C LEU A 252 -13.88 -13.78 14.12
N GLY A 253 -13.65 -12.52 14.48
CA GLY A 253 -14.61 -11.71 15.22
C GLY A 253 -15.75 -11.15 14.35
N ASP A 254 -15.63 -11.20 13.02
CA ASP A 254 -16.52 -10.64 12.00
C ASP A 254 -16.77 -9.13 12.12
N MET A 255 -16.60 -8.39 11.02
CA MET A 255 -16.84 -6.94 11.02
C MET A 255 -18.24 -6.57 11.51
N ARG A 256 -18.32 -5.65 12.47
CA ARG A 256 -19.58 -5.23 13.12
C ARG A 256 -20.25 -4.04 12.42
N PRO A 257 -21.54 -3.78 12.69
CA PRO A 257 -22.28 -2.65 12.11
C PRO A 257 -21.58 -1.30 12.30
N LEU A 258 -21.99 -0.32 11.48
CA LEU A 258 -21.30 0.97 11.39
C LEU A 258 -21.38 1.77 12.69
N ASP A 259 -20.21 2.18 13.21
CA ASP A 259 -20.04 3.15 14.29
C ASP A 259 -18.68 3.83 14.10
N MET A 260 -18.68 5.04 13.52
CA MET A 260 -17.45 5.79 13.20
C MET A 260 -16.61 6.13 14.43
N ASN A 261 -17.26 6.47 15.56
CA ASN A 261 -16.57 6.92 16.77
C ASN A 261 -15.79 5.78 17.43
N ARG A 262 -16.38 4.58 17.43
CA ARG A 262 -15.71 3.37 17.94
C ARG A 262 -14.72 2.81 16.91
N SER A 263 -15.14 2.70 15.66
CA SER A 263 -14.40 2.01 14.59
C SER A 263 -12.98 2.55 14.42
N GLU A 264 -12.81 3.82 14.06
CA GLU A 264 -11.48 4.34 13.70
C GLU A 264 -10.49 4.22 14.86
N ASN A 265 -10.93 4.45 16.09
CA ASN A 265 -10.11 4.27 17.29
C ASN A 265 -9.71 2.82 17.51
N LEU A 266 -10.64 1.88 17.36
CA LEU A 266 -10.37 0.45 17.54
C LEU A 266 -9.40 -0.06 16.46
N ILE A 267 -9.59 0.32 15.21
CA ILE A 267 -8.72 -0.11 14.11
C ILE A 267 -7.30 0.40 14.29
N VAL A 268 -7.11 1.69 14.59
CA VAL A 268 -5.77 2.25 14.80
C VAL A 268 -5.10 1.62 16.02
N LYS A 269 -5.80 1.47 17.15
CA LYS A 269 -5.23 0.90 18.38
C LYS A 269 -4.93 -0.60 18.26
N GLY A 270 -5.78 -1.33 17.54
CA GLY A 270 -5.66 -2.77 17.37
C GLY A 270 -4.61 -3.19 16.35
N THR A 271 -4.20 -2.30 15.43
CA THR A 271 -3.20 -2.60 14.40
C THR A 271 -1.90 -3.10 15.03
N ARG A 272 -1.51 -4.34 14.71
CA ARG A 272 -0.42 -5.08 15.37
C ARG A 272 0.07 -6.26 14.53
N GLU A 273 1.16 -6.87 14.97
CA GLU A 273 1.50 -8.24 14.62
C GLU A 273 0.49 -9.20 15.28
N VAL A 274 -0.39 -9.79 14.48
CA VAL A 274 -1.46 -10.68 14.98
C VAL A 274 -1.01 -12.13 15.11
N TYR A 275 0.07 -12.48 14.40
CA TYR A 275 0.77 -13.76 14.45
C TYR A 275 2.24 -13.51 14.09
N PRO A 276 3.23 -14.28 14.61
CA PRO A 276 4.63 -14.09 14.25
C PRO A 276 4.82 -14.04 12.73
N GLY A 277 5.28 -12.91 12.21
CA GLY A 277 5.48 -12.67 10.77
C GLY A 277 4.32 -11.94 10.06
N LEU A 278 3.17 -11.72 10.71
CA LEU A 278 1.97 -11.14 10.10
C LEU A 278 1.45 -9.93 10.89
N VAL A 279 1.68 -8.74 10.33
CA VAL A 279 1.08 -7.47 10.78
C VAL A 279 -0.20 -7.23 10.00
N VAL A 280 -1.29 -6.86 10.67
CA VAL A 280 -2.59 -6.59 10.02
C VAL A 280 -3.02 -5.15 10.28
N SER A 281 -3.51 -4.51 9.22
CA SER A 281 -3.91 -3.10 9.20
C SER A 281 -5.19 -2.86 8.41
N GLY A 282 -5.74 -1.65 8.56
CA GLY A 282 -6.95 -1.23 7.90
C GLY A 282 -8.16 -2.08 8.29
N MET A 283 -9.14 -2.14 7.39
CA MET A 283 -10.38 -2.86 7.65
C MET A 283 -10.25 -4.38 7.65
N GLU A 284 -9.13 -4.95 7.21
CA GLU A 284 -8.91 -6.39 7.39
C GLU A 284 -8.90 -6.76 8.89
N LEU A 285 -8.37 -5.86 9.72
CA LEU A 285 -8.34 -6.05 11.17
C LEU A 285 -9.75 -6.14 11.78
N SER A 286 -10.76 -5.48 11.19
CA SER A 286 -12.12 -5.55 11.74
C SER A 286 -12.73 -6.94 11.63
N GLU A 287 -12.32 -7.73 10.63
CA GLU A 287 -12.79 -9.12 10.48
C GLU A 287 -12.15 -10.04 11.52
N LEU A 288 -10.89 -9.79 11.88
CA LEU A 288 -10.23 -10.54 12.95
C LEU A 288 -10.78 -10.15 14.33
N ASP A 289 -10.78 -8.86 14.66
CA ASP A 289 -11.07 -8.38 16.02
C ASP A 289 -12.57 -8.17 16.28
N GLY A 290 -13.42 -8.26 15.26
CA GLY A 290 -14.85 -7.96 15.38
C GLY A 290 -15.12 -6.49 15.68
N ALA A 291 -14.38 -5.58 15.05
CA ALA A 291 -14.55 -4.14 15.22
C ALA A 291 -15.69 -3.60 14.35
N ASN A 292 -16.31 -2.50 14.78
CA ASN A 292 -17.26 -1.75 13.96
C ASN A 292 -16.59 -1.25 12.67
N ARG A 293 -17.37 -1.11 11.59
CA ARG A 293 -16.95 -0.38 10.38
C ARG A 293 -17.15 1.13 10.51
N MET A 294 -16.35 1.94 9.82
CA MET A 294 -16.51 3.39 9.79
C MET A 294 -17.28 3.92 8.57
N GLY A 295 -17.38 3.16 7.49
CA GLY A 295 -17.98 3.66 6.25
C GLY A 295 -17.13 4.76 5.60
N PRO A 296 -17.70 5.87 5.10
CA PRO A 296 -17.00 6.82 4.23
C PRO A 296 -16.12 7.86 4.96
N THR A 297 -15.27 7.43 5.89
CA THR A 297 -14.21 8.25 6.54
C THR A 297 -12.89 7.49 6.55
N PHE A 298 -11.77 8.19 6.36
CA PHE A 298 -10.49 7.55 5.97
C PHE A 298 -9.34 7.79 6.96
N GLY A 299 -9.55 8.56 8.03
CA GLY A 299 -8.48 8.88 9.00
C GLY A 299 -7.93 7.62 9.69
N GLY A 300 -8.83 6.71 10.07
CA GLY A 300 -8.46 5.42 10.65
C GLY A 300 -7.60 4.55 9.73
N MET A 301 -7.81 4.61 8.40
CA MET A 301 -7.00 3.85 7.44
C MET A 301 -5.58 4.41 7.33
N MET A 302 -5.43 5.74 7.27
CA MET A 302 -4.13 6.40 7.21
C MET A 302 -3.30 6.05 8.45
N PHE A 303 -3.88 6.26 9.64
CA PHE A 303 -3.17 6.02 10.89
C PHE A 303 -2.98 4.55 11.22
N SER A 304 -3.88 3.67 10.78
CA SER A 304 -3.64 2.24 10.84
C SER A 304 -2.47 1.83 9.92
N GLY A 305 -2.37 2.37 8.71
CA GLY A 305 -1.20 2.14 7.85
C GLY A 305 0.12 2.59 8.48
N ILE A 306 0.14 3.79 9.09
CA ILE A 306 1.31 4.30 9.83
C ILE A 306 1.65 3.38 11.01
N LYS A 307 0.64 2.99 11.80
CA LYS A 307 0.82 2.10 12.95
C LYS A 307 1.35 0.74 12.52
N ALA A 308 0.85 0.18 11.43
CA ALA A 308 1.29 -1.10 10.90
C ALA A 308 2.76 -1.06 10.48
N ALA A 309 3.18 0.03 9.83
CA ALA A 309 4.58 0.27 9.52
C ALA A 309 5.44 0.33 10.80
N GLN A 310 4.98 1.04 11.84
CA GLN A 310 5.69 1.11 13.12
C GLN A 310 5.79 -0.26 13.81
N GLU A 311 4.72 -1.05 13.82
CA GLU A 311 4.73 -2.40 14.38
C GLU A 311 5.67 -3.32 13.60
N ALA A 312 5.65 -3.26 12.26
CA ALA A 312 6.60 -4.00 11.44
C ALA A 312 8.05 -3.66 11.80
N LEU A 313 8.39 -2.38 11.95
CA LEU A 313 9.75 -1.97 12.31
C LEU A 313 10.17 -2.41 13.71
N LYS A 314 9.24 -2.55 14.66
CA LYS A 314 9.56 -3.03 16.02
C LYS A 314 10.03 -4.48 16.03
N VAL A 315 9.40 -5.34 15.23
CA VAL A 315 9.67 -6.79 15.22
C VAL A 315 10.56 -7.23 14.06
N PHE A 316 10.91 -6.33 13.13
CA PHE A 316 11.63 -6.67 11.90
C PHE A 316 12.94 -7.45 12.13
N GLU A 317 13.83 -6.95 12.99
CA GLU A 317 15.13 -7.60 13.22
C GLU A 317 14.98 -9.00 13.85
N GLU A 318 13.98 -9.19 14.71
CA GLU A 318 13.66 -10.51 15.30
C GLU A 318 13.18 -11.49 14.23
N ARG A 319 12.24 -11.06 13.37
CA ARG A 319 11.70 -11.92 12.30
C ARG A 319 12.71 -12.19 11.21
N LYS A 320 13.56 -11.22 10.88
CA LYS A 320 14.70 -11.39 9.99
C LYS A 320 15.65 -12.46 10.50
N ALA A 321 16.11 -12.33 11.74
CA ALA A 321 17.00 -13.32 12.36
C ALA A 321 16.36 -14.71 12.46
N ALA A 322 15.04 -14.80 12.69
CA ALA A 322 14.32 -16.07 12.68
C ALA A 322 14.27 -16.71 11.29
N ASN A 323 14.05 -15.91 10.23
CA ASN A 323 13.98 -16.41 8.85
C ASN A 323 15.33 -16.82 8.29
N GLU A 324 16.40 -16.08 8.57
CA GLU A 324 17.75 -16.43 8.10
C GLU A 324 18.32 -17.69 8.77
N LYS A 325 17.81 -18.09 9.94
CA LYS A 325 18.23 -19.31 10.65
C LYS A 325 17.52 -20.59 10.19
N CYS A 326 16.40 -20.48 9.48
CA CYS A 326 15.60 -21.63 9.05
C CYS A 326 15.71 -21.92 7.54
N ILE A 327 16.75 -21.39 6.89
CA ILE A 327 17.14 -21.74 5.52
C ILE A 327 18.26 -22.79 5.57
#